data_AF-A0A418KRY1-F1
#
_entry.id   AF-A0A418KRY1-F1
#
_cell.length_a   1.000
_cell.length_b   1.000
_cell.length_c   1.000
_cell.angle_alpha   90.00
_cell.angle_beta   90.00
_cell.angle_gamma   90.00
#
_symmetry.space_group_name_H-M   'P 1'
#
loop_
_entity.id
_entity.type
_entity.pdbx_description
1 polymer ?
#
loop_
_entity_poly.entity_id
_entity_poly.type
_entity_poly.pdbx_seq_one_letter_code
_entity_poly.pdbx_strand_id
1 'polypeptide(L)'
;MTLVGDADRLAGEGREEAARALFERAIASGVPAAVSESKALRAAASSGHPDRAPEAGLELAGLLGARDDAEGARAALQQVIDSGHVEYAPRAAHDLGLELLYTVRDPQRAYEAWKYAAASGHRDYGPRSAARLGKLLYEYEGGDVELARRLWQSVVDSRHPVVAAEAAQNLRLTEPKTKGWLRRRS
;
A
#
# COMPACT_ATOMS: atom_id res chain seq x y z
N MET A 1 23.74 26.81 13.66
CA MET A 1 23.04 26.38 12.43
C MET A 1 22.69 24.91 12.61
N THR A 2 21.44 24.54 12.35
CA THR A 2 20.97 23.16 12.53
C THR A 2 21.41 22.31 11.33
N LEU A 3 21.75 21.04 11.55
CA LEU A 3 22.17 20.09 10.49
C LEU A 3 21.21 20.07 9.29
N VAL A 4 19.92 20.32 9.56
CA VAL A 4 18.84 20.42 8.57
C VAL A 4 18.96 21.65 7.66
N GLY A 5 19.30 22.83 8.22
CA GLY A 5 19.45 24.05 7.42
C GLY A 5 20.66 24.01 6.47
N ASP A 6 21.71 23.27 6.85
CA ASP A 6 22.85 23.03 5.97
C ASP A 6 22.52 22.02 4.87
N ALA A 7 21.71 21.00 5.16
CA ALA A 7 21.25 20.03 4.16
C ALA A 7 20.36 20.69 3.09
N ASP A 8 19.43 21.57 3.50
CA ASP A 8 18.57 22.32 2.57
C ASP A 8 19.35 23.27 1.67
N ARG A 9 20.35 23.95 2.22
CA ARG A 9 21.25 24.81 1.44
C ARG A 9 22.04 24.01 0.42
N LEU A 10 22.56 22.84 0.79
CA LEU A 10 23.31 21.96 -0.11
C LEU A 10 22.43 21.37 -1.22
N ALA A 11 21.17 21.05 -0.93
CA ALA A 11 20.21 20.63 -1.95
C ALA A 11 19.92 21.78 -2.95
N GLY A 12 19.74 23.01 -2.46
CA GLY A 12 19.57 24.19 -3.31
C GLY A 12 20.81 24.54 -4.15
N GLU A 13 21.99 24.10 -3.71
CA GLU A 13 23.27 24.22 -4.42
C GLU A 13 23.55 23.05 -5.40
N GLY A 14 22.63 22.07 -5.53
CA GLY A 14 22.80 20.89 -6.41
C GLY A 14 23.77 19.83 -5.88
N ARG A 15 24.06 19.84 -4.57
CA ARG A 15 25.02 18.95 -3.90
C ARG A 15 24.30 17.81 -3.19
N GLU A 16 23.62 16.99 -3.98
CA GLU A 16 22.62 16.00 -3.51
C GLU A 16 23.18 14.94 -2.55
N GLU A 17 24.39 14.40 -2.81
CA GLU A 17 25.00 13.40 -1.91
C GLU A 17 25.40 13.99 -0.54
N ALA A 18 25.84 15.25 -0.52
CA ALA A 18 26.21 15.93 0.71
C ALA A 18 24.96 16.32 1.54
N ALA A 19 23.88 16.71 0.86
CA ALA A 19 22.59 16.94 1.50
C ALA A 19 22.07 15.63 2.12
N ARG A 20 22.10 14.51 1.37
CA ARG A 20 21.68 13.19 1.83
C ARG A 20 22.45 12.71 3.06
N ALA A 21 23.78 12.82 3.07
CA ALA A 21 24.60 12.40 4.22
C ALA A 21 24.29 13.19 5.49
N LEU A 22 23.91 14.47 5.37
CA LEU A 22 23.49 15.29 6.50
C LEU A 22 22.06 14.97 6.95
N PHE A 23 21.16 14.60 6.03
CA PHE A 23 19.81 14.13 6.34
C PHE A 23 19.84 12.81 7.12
N GLU A 24 20.63 11.82 6.67
CA GLU A 24 20.80 10.54 7.38
C GLU A 24 21.34 10.75 8.81
N ARG A 25 22.24 11.72 9.01
CA ARG A 25 22.76 12.10 10.34
C ARG A 25 21.73 12.84 11.20
N ALA A 26 20.88 13.65 10.59
CA ALA A 26 19.81 14.36 11.30
C ALA A 26 18.75 13.38 11.82
N ILE A 27 18.35 12.40 10.99
CA ILE A 27 17.44 11.29 11.35
C ILE A 27 17.97 10.51 12.54
N ALA A 28 19.26 10.20 12.57
CA ALA A 28 19.89 9.50 13.70
C ALA A 28 19.97 10.32 15.00
N SER A 29 19.70 11.63 14.97
CA SER A 29 19.92 12.56 16.10
C SER A 29 18.65 13.11 16.76
N GLY A 30 17.46 12.86 16.22
CA GLY A 30 16.17 13.15 16.89
C GLY A 30 15.77 14.63 17.03
N VAL A 31 16.40 15.56 16.30
CA VAL A 31 15.98 16.98 16.19
C VAL A 31 14.82 17.09 15.15
N PRO A 32 13.92 18.11 15.17
CA PRO A 32 12.75 18.16 14.27
C PRO A 32 13.11 18.31 12.78
N ALA A 33 13.53 17.21 12.16
CA ALA A 33 13.78 17.00 10.74
C ALA A 33 12.48 17.00 9.92
N ALA A 34 11.36 16.84 10.61
CA ALA A 34 10.05 16.66 10.07
C ALA A 34 9.63 17.74 9.02
N VAL A 35 9.77 19.02 9.33
CA VAL A 35 9.21 20.09 8.46
C VAL A 35 10.04 20.30 7.18
N SER A 36 11.36 20.13 7.23
CA SER A 36 12.28 20.28 6.09
C SER A 36 12.27 19.04 5.18
N GLU A 37 12.25 17.83 5.77
CA GLU A 37 12.11 16.57 5.03
C GLU A 37 10.88 16.59 4.11
N SER A 38 9.76 17.17 4.54
CA SER A 38 8.57 17.26 3.68
C SER A 38 8.77 18.10 2.42
N LYS A 39 9.65 19.12 2.41
CA LYS A 39 9.82 19.98 1.23
C LYS A 39 10.74 19.31 0.20
N ALA A 40 11.87 18.77 0.63
CA ALA A 40 12.78 18.01 -0.24
C ALA A 40 12.10 16.75 -0.79
N LEU A 41 11.36 16.03 0.05
CA LEU A 41 10.66 14.82 -0.35
C LEU A 41 9.49 15.11 -1.30
N ARG A 42 8.76 16.22 -1.10
CA ARG A 42 7.76 16.69 -2.09
C ARG A 42 8.41 17.06 -3.43
N ALA A 43 9.57 17.70 -3.42
CA ALA A 43 10.30 18.02 -4.65
C ALA A 43 10.74 16.74 -5.38
N ALA A 44 11.29 15.77 -4.65
CA ALA A 44 11.68 14.47 -5.21
C ALA A 44 10.48 13.71 -5.79
N ALA A 45 9.36 13.64 -5.06
CA ALA A 45 8.12 13.02 -5.52
C ALA A 45 7.52 13.71 -6.76
N SER A 46 7.80 15.00 -6.94
CA SER A 46 7.31 15.79 -8.09
C SER A 46 8.32 15.89 -9.24
N SER A 47 9.50 15.26 -9.12
CA SER A 47 10.60 15.42 -10.08
C SER A 47 10.35 14.79 -11.45
N GLY A 48 9.36 13.89 -11.55
CA GLY A 48 9.10 13.10 -12.75
C GLY A 48 10.16 12.02 -13.03
N HIS A 49 11.13 11.82 -12.15
CA HIS A 49 12.12 10.75 -12.29
C HIS A 49 11.42 9.38 -12.19
N PRO A 50 11.57 8.47 -13.17
CA PRO A 50 10.78 7.25 -13.27
C PRO A 50 10.89 6.36 -12.03
N ASP A 51 12.10 6.17 -11.47
CA ASP A 51 12.28 5.32 -10.28
C ASP A 51 12.23 6.08 -8.95
N ARG A 52 12.82 7.28 -8.89
CA ARG A 52 13.00 8.05 -7.65
C ARG A 52 11.76 8.82 -7.23
N ALA A 53 10.96 9.31 -8.17
CA ALA A 53 9.75 10.04 -7.82
C ALA A 53 8.71 9.13 -7.14
N PRO A 54 8.43 7.90 -7.62
CA PRO A 54 7.49 7.01 -6.95
C PRO A 54 7.99 6.48 -5.60
N GLU A 55 9.31 6.26 -5.45
CA GLU A 55 9.94 5.93 -4.16
C GLU A 55 9.71 7.05 -3.14
N ALA A 56 10.07 8.29 -3.51
CA ALA A 56 9.88 9.47 -2.67
C ALA A 56 8.40 9.74 -2.35
N GLY A 57 7.49 9.46 -3.30
CA GLY A 57 6.05 9.58 -3.09
C GLY A 57 5.52 8.63 -2.00
N LEU A 58 6.03 7.39 -1.93
CA LEU A 58 5.68 6.45 -0.88
C LEU A 58 6.20 6.88 0.50
N GLU A 59 7.45 7.34 0.56
CA GLU A 59 8.03 7.87 1.79
C GLU A 59 7.25 9.10 2.28
N LEU A 60 6.87 9.99 1.35
CA LEU A 60 6.07 11.17 1.64
C LEU A 60 4.71 10.77 2.21
N ALA A 61 4.05 9.78 1.62
CA ALA A 61 2.77 9.29 2.12
C ALA A 61 2.86 8.82 3.57
N GLY A 62 3.87 7.99 3.89
CA GLY A 62 4.09 7.50 5.25
C GLY A 62 4.38 8.61 6.25
N LEU A 63 5.19 9.59 5.85
CA LEU A 63 5.53 10.74 6.68
C LEU A 63 4.34 11.67 6.94
N LEU A 64 3.46 11.86 5.95
CA LEU A 64 2.24 12.65 6.11
C LEU A 64 1.21 11.92 6.98
N GLY A 65 1.06 10.61 6.82
CA GLY A 65 0.22 9.78 7.68
C GLY A 65 0.66 9.82 9.14
N ALA A 66 1.97 9.76 9.41
CA ALA A 66 2.54 9.88 10.75
C ALA A 66 2.31 11.26 11.42
N ARG A 67 1.83 12.26 10.67
CA ARG A 67 1.51 13.61 11.15
C ARG A 67 0.02 13.92 11.12
N ASP A 68 -0.80 12.89 11.00
CA ASP A 68 -2.25 13.01 10.85
C ASP A 68 -2.68 13.83 9.61
N ASP A 69 -1.78 14.04 8.63
CA ASP A 69 -2.12 14.62 7.32
C ASP A 69 -2.59 13.50 6.36
N ALA A 70 -3.77 12.97 6.65
CA ALA A 70 -4.35 11.86 5.90
C ALA A 70 -4.69 12.25 4.45
N GLU A 71 -5.04 13.52 4.19
CA GLU A 71 -5.30 14.00 2.83
C GLU A 71 -4.02 14.06 2.01
N GLY A 72 -2.96 14.65 2.56
CA GLY A 72 -1.65 14.68 1.92
C GLY A 72 -1.08 13.29 1.68
N ALA A 73 -1.24 12.37 2.64
CA ALA A 73 -0.82 10.98 2.48
C ALA A 73 -1.53 10.29 1.32
N ARG A 74 -2.86 10.42 1.22
CA ARG A 74 -3.64 9.87 0.10
C ARG A 74 -3.24 10.46 -1.24
N ALA A 75 -3.00 11.77 -1.30
CA ALA A 75 -2.55 12.42 -2.54
C ALA A 75 -1.20 11.87 -2.99
N ALA A 76 -0.25 11.71 -2.07
CA ALA A 76 1.06 11.13 -2.37
C ALA A 76 0.95 9.65 -2.83
N LEU A 77 0.11 8.83 -2.19
CA LEU A 77 -0.16 7.46 -2.64
C LEU A 77 -0.74 7.45 -4.06
N GLN A 78 -1.70 8.32 -4.36
CA GLN A 78 -2.29 8.39 -5.70
C GLN A 78 -1.25 8.76 -6.76
N GLN A 79 -0.34 9.70 -6.48
CA GLN A 79 0.75 10.04 -7.41
C GLN A 79 1.65 8.84 -7.72
N VAL A 80 1.95 8.00 -6.72
CA VAL A 80 2.73 6.77 -6.92
C VAL A 80 1.95 5.78 -7.78
N ILE A 81 0.64 5.63 -7.57
CA ILE A 81 -0.22 4.76 -8.39
C ILE A 81 -0.22 5.24 -9.85
N ASP A 82 -0.39 6.54 -10.06
CA ASP A 82 -0.46 7.17 -11.38
C ASP A 82 0.87 7.05 -12.16
N SER A 83 2.00 6.90 -11.45
CA SER A 83 3.30 6.64 -12.08
C SER A 83 3.37 5.27 -12.80
N GLY A 84 2.54 4.31 -12.40
CA GLY A 84 2.58 2.94 -12.92
C GLY A 84 3.86 2.16 -12.59
N HIS A 85 4.69 2.64 -11.65
CA HIS A 85 5.95 1.98 -11.31
C HIS A 85 5.73 0.58 -10.74
N VAL A 86 6.34 -0.43 -11.36
CA VAL A 86 6.05 -1.86 -11.10
C VAL A 86 6.28 -2.29 -9.64
N GLU A 87 7.25 -1.72 -8.95
CA GLU A 87 7.52 -2.03 -7.53
C GLU A 87 6.70 -1.18 -6.55
N TYR A 88 6.37 0.06 -6.91
CA TYR A 88 5.89 1.06 -5.94
C TYR A 88 4.38 1.32 -6.07
N ALA A 89 3.84 1.30 -7.29
CA ALA A 89 2.41 1.50 -7.51
C ALA A 89 1.54 0.41 -6.84
N PRO A 90 1.89 -0.90 -6.87
CA PRO A 90 1.10 -1.92 -6.18
C PRO A 90 1.09 -1.76 -4.67
N ARG A 91 2.21 -1.32 -4.09
CA ARG A 91 2.30 -0.96 -2.67
C ARG A 91 1.40 0.22 -2.34
N ALA A 92 1.52 1.31 -3.10
CA ALA A 92 0.74 2.51 -2.87
C ALA A 92 -0.77 2.24 -2.96
N ALA A 93 -1.19 1.42 -3.93
CA ALA A 93 -2.58 0.99 -4.06
C ALA A 93 -3.04 0.11 -2.88
N HIS A 94 -2.18 -0.77 -2.37
CA HIS A 94 -2.48 -1.53 -1.16
C HIS A 94 -2.74 -0.62 0.05
N ASP A 95 -1.82 0.31 0.30
CA ASP A 95 -1.87 1.24 1.43
C ASP A 95 -3.05 2.20 1.29
N LEU A 96 -3.32 2.69 0.08
CA LEU A 96 -4.49 3.53 -0.20
C LEU A 96 -5.81 2.79 0.05
N GLY A 97 -5.89 1.50 -0.31
CA GLY A 97 -7.07 0.69 -0.01
C GLY A 97 -7.32 0.52 1.49
N LEU A 98 -6.26 0.39 2.29
CA LEU A 98 -6.39 0.34 3.76
C LEU A 98 -6.93 1.66 4.31
N GLU A 99 -6.38 2.80 3.88
CA GLU A 99 -6.83 4.12 4.30
C GLU A 99 -8.29 4.38 3.90
N LEU A 100 -8.67 4.01 2.67
CA LEU A 100 -10.04 4.20 2.19
C LEU A 100 -11.04 3.37 3.00
N LEU A 101 -10.73 2.12 3.32
CA LEU A 101 -11.63 1.28 4.10
C LEU A 101 -11.68 1.69 5.58
N TYR A 102 -10.51 1.90 6.21
CA TYR A 102 -10.42 2.03 7.65
C TYR A 102 -10.52 3.47 8.16
N THR A 103 -10.16 4.46 7.36
CA THR A 103 -10.19 5.88 7.74
C THR A 103 -11.36 6.59 7.08
N VAL A 104 -11.49 6.48 5.76
CA VAL A 104 -12.52 7.20 4.98
C VAL A 104 -13.88 6.48 5.01
N ARG A 105 -13.91 5.17 5.30
CA ARG A 105 -15.10 4.31 5.21
C ARG A 105 -15.70 4.27 3.80
N ASP A 106 -14.83 4.24 2.79
CA ASP A 106 -15.19 4.11 1.37
C ASP A 106 -14.73 2.74 0.82
N PRO A 107 -15.55 1.69 0.99
CA PRO A 107 -15.21 0.35 0.54
C PRO A 107 -15.18 0.23 -0.99
N GLN A 108 -15.91 1.07 -1.73
CA GLN A 108 -15.90 1.03 -3.18
C GLN A 108 -14.56 1.51 -3.74
N ARG A 109 -14.01 2.60 -3.21
CA ARG A 109 -12.67 3.05 -3.61
C ARG A 109 -11.58 2.11 -3.10
N ALA A 110 -11.75 1.51 -1.91
CA ALA A 110 -10.83 0.49 -1.42
C ALA A 110 -10.80 -0.75 -2.34
N TYR A 111 -11.97 -1.17 -2.83
CA TYR A 111 -12.11 -2.24 -3.81
C TYR A 111 -11.28 -1.96 -5.07
N GLU A 112 -11.40 -0.77 -5.67
CA GLU A 112 -10.65 -0.42 -6.89
C GLU A 112 -9.14 -0.38 -6.65
N ALA A 113 -8.69 0.18 -5.52
CA ALA A 113 -7.28 0.23 -5.18
C ALA A 113 -6.68 -1.17 -4.98
N TRP A 114 -7.35 -2.05 -4.22
CA TRP A 114 -6.88 -3.42 -4.03
C TRP A 114 -7.00 -4.28 -5.28
N LYS A 115 -8.01 -4.04 -6.13
CA LYS A 115 -8.13 -4.71 -7.42
C LYS A 115 -6.95 -4.37 -8.34
N TYR A 116 -6.53 -3.10 -8.39
CA TYR A 116 -5.32 -2.70 -9.10
C TYR A 116 -4.09 -3.45 -8.58
N ALA A 117 -3.84 -3.41 -7.27
CA ALA A 117 -2.68 -4.06 -6.68
C ALA A 117 -2.70 -5.58 -6.88
N ALA A 118 -3.86 -6.23 -6.73
CA ALA A 118 -4.04 -7.67 -6.95
C ALA A 118 -3.75 -8.09 -8.40
N ALA A 119 -4.08 -7.24 -9.38
CA ALA A 119 -3.84 -7.49 -10.81
C ALA A 119 -2.41 -7.17 -11.28
N SER A 120 -1.59 -6.54 -10.44
CA SER A 120 -0.25 -6.04 -10.83
C SER A 120 0.81 -7.12 -11.11
N GLY A 121 0.60 -8.35 -10.63
CA GLY A 121 1.64 -9.39 -10.64
C GLY A 121 2.75 -9.20 -9.60
N HIS A 122 2.68 -8.16 -8.76
CA HIS A 122 3.67 -7.90 -7.71
C HIS A 122 3.65 -9.01 -6.65
N ARG A 123 4.82 -9.57 -6.35
CA ARG A 123 4.97 -10.78 -5.52
C ARG A 123 4.46 -10.66 -4.07
N ASP A 124 4.53 -9.47 -3.48
CA ASP A 124 4.09 -9.20 -2.09
C ASP A 124 2.70 -8.54 -2.07
N TYR A 125 2.58 -7.34 -2.65
CA TYR A 125 1.33 -6.56 -2.65
C TYR A 125 0.20 -7.11 -3.51
N GLY A 126 0.48 -7.94 -4.52
CA GLY A 126 -0.56 -8.65 -5.27
C GLY A 126 -1.36 -9.60 -4.38
N PRO A 127 -0.71 -10.62 -3.78
CA PRO A 127 -1.38 -11.53 -2.85
C PRO A 127 -2.00 -10.85 -1.64
N ARG A 128 -1.34 -9.86 -1.03
CA ARG A 128 -1.91 -9.13 0.11
C ARG A 128 -3.20 -8.41 -0.25
N SER A 129 -3.23 -7.75 -1.41
CA SER A 129 -4.42 -7.01 -1.85
C SER A 129 -5.53 -7.94 -2.30
N ALA A 130 -5.21 -9.06 -2.95
CA ALA A 130 -6.18 -10.11 -3.28
C ALA A 130 -6.84 -10.70 -2.01
N ALA A 131 -6.07 -10.92 -0.94
CA ALA A 131 -6.60 -11.39 0.34
C ALA A 131 -7.58 -10.37 0.96
N ARG A 132 -7.21 -9.08 0.98
CA ARG A 132 -8.07 -7.99 1.48
C ARG A 132 -9.34 -7.84 0.65
N LEU A 133 -9.21 -7.89 -0.68
CA LEU A 133 -10.32 -7.80 -1.61
C LEU A 133 -11.31 -8.96 -1.44
N GLY A 134 -10.80 -10.20 -1.26
CA GLY A 134 -11.64 -11.36 -0.99
C GLY A 134 -12.40 -11.22 0.32
N LYS A 135 -11.75 -10.71 1.38
CA LYS A 135 -12.41 -10.42 2.66
C LYS A 135 -13.50 -9.35 2.52
N LEU A 136 -13.21 -8.26 1.82
CA LEU A 136 -14.18 -7.20 1.55
C LEU A 136 -15.42 -7.77 0.84
N LEU A 137 -15.23 -8.53 -0.24
CA LEU A 137 -16.32 -9.15 -1.00
C LEU A 137 -17.14 -10.17 -0.21
N TYR A 138 -16.53 -10.85 0.75
CA TYR A 138 -17.24 -11.80 1.60
C TYR A 138 -18.05 -11.11 2.71
N GLU A 139 -17.51 -10.03 3.29
CA GLU A 139 -18.12 -9.33 4.43
C GLU A 139 -19.19 -8.30 4.00
N TYR A 140 -19.15 -7.80 2.77
CA TYR A 140 -20.09 -6.81 2.29
C TYR A 140 -21.43 -7.42 1.87
N GLU A 141 -22.53 -6.76 2.22
CA GLU A 141 -23.86 -7.17 1.76
C GLU A 141 -23.93 -7.08 0.22
N GLY A 142 -24.34 -8.17 -0.41
CA GLY A 142 -24.37 -8.29 -1.88
C GLY A 142 -23.01 -8.50 -2.54
N GLY A 143 -21.94 -8.76 -1.78
CA GLY A 143 -20.63 -9.08 -2.32
C GLY A 143 -20.55 -10.45 -3.03
N ASP A 144 -19.64 -10.57 -3.98
CA ASP A 144 -19.44 -11.77 -4.81
C ASP A 144 -18.55 -12.78 -4.08
N VAL A 145 -19.18 -13.74 -3.39
CA VAL A 145 -18.52 -14.80 -2.62
C VAL A 145 -17.68 -15.72 -3.53
N GLU A 146 -18.15 -16.01 -4.74
CA GLU A 146 -17.42 -16.79 -5.73
C GLU A 146 -16.13 -16.08 -6.18
N LEU A 147 -16.17 -14.76 -6.37
CA LEU A 147 -14.99 -13.94 -6.64
C LEU A 147 -14.07 -13.89 -5.41
N ALA A 148 -14.59 -13.74 -4.20
CA ALA A 148 -13.80 -13.79 -2.97
C ALA A 148 -13.01 -15.10 -2.87
N ARG A 149 -13.67 -16.23 -3.14
CA ARG A 149 -13.03 -17.56 -3.19
C ARG A 149 -11.96 -17.64 -4.26
N ARG A 150 -12.21 -17.14 -5.48
CA ARG A 150 -11.19 -17.13 -6.54
C ARG A 150 -9.96 -16.31 -6.15
N LEU A 151 -10.15 -15.17 -5.49
CA LEU A 151 -9.04 -14.35 -4.98
C LEU A 151 -8.26 -15.07 -3.88
N TRP A 152 -8.93 -15.70 -2.91
CA TRP A 152 -8.21 -16.48 -1.90
C TRP A 152 -7.48 -17.69 -2.48
N GLN A 153 -8.04 -18.34 -3.51
CA GLN A 153 -7.35 -19.42 -4.21
C GLN A 153 -6.06 -18.92 -4.88
N SER A 154 -6.10 -17.78 -5.57
CA SER A 154 -4.88 -17.22 -6.17
C SER A 154 -3.82 -16.84 -5.12
N VAL A 155 -4.25 -16.39 -3.93
CA VAL A 155 -3.35 -16.12 -2.80
C VAL A 155 -2.69 -17.41 -2.29
N VAL A 156 -3.43 -18.51 -2.17
CA VAL A 156 -2.88 -19.83 -1.80
C VAL A 156 -1.89 -20.31 -2.87
N ASP A 157 -2.24 -20.17 -4.14
CA ASP A 157 -1.40 -20.61 -5.27
C ASP A 157 -0.10 -19.80 -5.36
N SER A 158 -0.12 -18.52 -4.98
CA SER A 158 1.08 -17.67 -4.89
C SER A 158 2.06 -18.11 -3.80
N ARG A 159 1.61 -18.94 -2.85
CA ARG A 159 2.37 -19.38 -1.66
C ARG A 159 2.94 -18.20 -0.86
N HIS A 160 2.23 -17.08 -0.84
CA HIS A 160 2.66 -15.89 -0.12
C HIS A 160 2.82 -16.18 1.38
N PRO A 161 4.00 -15.94 1.98
CA PRO A 161 4.34 -16.46 3.32
C PRO A 161 3.46 -15.91 4.44
N VAL A 162 2.83 -14.75 4.25
CA VAL A 162 2.02 -14.08 5.28
C VAL A 162 0.52 -14.36 5.12
N VAL A 163 0.01 -14.40 3.89
CA VAL A 163 -1.45 -14.37 3.64
C VAL A 163 -2.01 -15.66 3.07
N ALA A 164 -1.16 -16.62 2.64
CA ALA A 164 -1.63 -17.90 2.11
C ALA A 164 -2.38 -18.73 3.16
N ALA A 165 -1.92 -18.73 4.42
CA ALA A 165 -2.58 -19.48 5.48
C ALA A 165 -3.99 -18.93 5.80
N GLU A 166 -4.11 -17.60 5.91
CA GLU A 166 -5.39 -16.92 6.11
C GLU A 166 -6.35 -17.17 4.93
N ALA A 167 -5.86 -17.05 3.69
CA ALA A 167 -6.65 -17.31 2.50
C ALA A 167 -7.17 -18.76 2.45
N ALA A 168 -6.33 -19.75 2.80
CA ALA A 168 -6.74 -21.15 2.89
C ALA A 168 -7.82 -21.37 3.96
N GLN A 169 -7.75 -20.66 5.08
CA GLN A 169 -8.79 -20.72 6.12
C GLN A 169 -10.11 -20.13 5.61
N ASN A 170 -10.07 -18.97 4.97
CA ASN A 170 -11.26 -18.32 4.42
C ASN A 170 -11.92 -19.16 3.32
N LEU A 171 -11.14 -19.86 2.50
CA LEU A 171 -11.66 -20.84 1.54
C LEU A 171 -12.45 -21.95 2.23
N ARG A 172 -11.93 -22.55 3.30
CA ARG A 172 -12.63 -23.62 4.03
C ARG A 172 -13.94 -23.12 4.64
N LEU A 173 -13.93 -21.93 5.24
CA LEU A 173 -15.12 -21.34 5.88
C LEU A 173 -16.24 -21.01 4.88
N THR A 174 -15.87 -20.78 3.62
CA THR A 174 -16.81 -20.43 2.54
C THR A 174 -17.11 -21.60 1.61
N GLU A 175 -16.72 -22.83 1.96
CA GLU A 175 -17.05 -24.00 1.16
C GLU A 175 -18.58 -24.18 1.10
N PRO A 176 -19.14 -24.47 -0.09
CA PRO A 176 -20.54 -24.86 -0.19
C PRO A 176 -20.75 -26.08 0.71
N LYS A 177 -21.76 -26.04 1.58
CA LYS A 177 -22.16 -27.24 2.33
C LYS A 177 -22.58 -28.31 1.32
N THR A 178 -21.70 -29.28 1.07
CA THR A 178 -22.04 -30.42 0.22
C THR A 178 -23.22 -31.13 0.88
N LYS A 179 -24.33 -31.32 0.15
CA LYS A 179 -25.50 -32.11 0.59
C LYS A 179 -25.10 -33.59 0.70
N GLY A 180 -24.28 -33.94 1.67
CA GLY A 180 -24.17 -35.32 2.17
C GLY A 180 -25.33 -35.55 3.13
N TRP A 181 -25.98 -36.73 3.05
CA TRP A 181 -26.95 -37.28 4.03
C TRP A 181 -28.47 -37.19 3.78
N LEU A 182 -28.94 -37.25 2.53
CA LEU A 182 -30.32 -37.71 2.25
C LEU A 182 -30.40 -38.84 1.21
N ARG A 183 -29.47 -39.81 1.26
CA ARG A 183 -29.72 -41.13 0.67
C ARG A 183 -29.32 -42.26 1.61
N ARG A 184 -30.35 -43.06 1.92
CA ARG A 184 -30.39 -44.41 2.52
C ARG A 184 -30.64 -44.47 4.03
N ARG A 185 -31.90 -44.71 4.38
CA ARG A 185 -32.33 -46.08 4.71
C ARG A 185 -33.62 -46.38 3.95
N SER A 186 -33.49 -47.34 3.04
CA SER A 186 -34.60 -48.11 2.48
C SER A 186 -35.01 -49.16 3.50
#